data_AF-A0A4Q7CIL2-F1
#
_entry.id   AF-A0A4Q7CIL2-F1
#
_cell.length_a   1.000
_cell.length_b   1.000
_cell.length_c   1.000
_cell.angle_alpha   90.00
_cell.angle_beta   90.00
_cell.angle_gamma   90.00
#
_symmetry.space_group_name_H-M   'P 1'
#
loop_
_entity.id
_entity.type
_entity.pdbx_description
1 polymer ?
#
loop_
_entity_poly.entity_id
_entity_poly.type
_entity_poly.pdbx_seq_one_letter_code
_entity_poly.pdbx_strand_id
1 'polypeptide(L)' 'YEGPRADSLYAADQRLRQLADSVRTTAESLNTTLDELHENWKGSSSEWMADAALRYLDWLSKHSRQILRTARVIESLVLA' A
#
# COMPACT_ATOMS: atom_id res chain seq x y z
N TYR A 1 21.77 18.93 -12.40
CA TYR A 1 21.19 20.23 -12.76
C TYR A 1 19.97 20.41 -11.86
N GLU A 2 20.10 21.15 -10.76
CA GLU A 2 19.02 21.36 -9.77
C GLU A 2 18.15 22.53 -10.22
N GLY A 3 17.07 22.24 -10.95
CA GLY A 3 16.04 23.22 -11.28
C GLY A 3 14.74 22.89 -10.54
N PRO A 4 13.80 23.83 -10.40
CA PRO A 4 12.54 23.64 -9.65
C PRO A 4 11.66 22.46 -10.13
N ARG A 5 11.92 21.95 -11.34
CA ARG A 5 11.30 20.72 -11.86
C ARG A 5 11.88 19.44 -11.21
N ALA A 6 13.16 19.42 -10.86
CA ALA A 6 13.79 18.31 -10.15
C ALA A 6 13.31 18.26 -8.68
N ASP A 7 13.20 19.41 -8.01
CA ASP A 7 12.70 19.49 -6.64
C ASP A 7 11.24 19.01 -6.49
N SER A 8 10.39 19.36 -7.47
CA SER A 8 9.00 18.91 -7.50
C SER A 8 8.86 17.41 -7.77
N LEU A 9 9.71 16.84 -8.62
CA LEU A 9 9.78 15.39 -8.85
C LEU A 9 10.29 14.65 -7.60
N TYR A 10 11.33 15.17 -6.94
CA TYR A 10 11.85 14.61 -5.70
C TYR A 10 10.79 14.63 -4.58
N ALA A 11 10.05 15.73 -4.42
CA ALA A 11 8.95 15.82 -3.47
C ALA A 11 7.82 14.82 -3.79
N ALA A 12 7.52 14.59 -5.08
CA ALA A 12 6.53 13.60 -5.50
C ALA A 12 6.99 12.17 -5.17
N ASP A 13 8.25 11.81 -5.40
CA ASP A 13 8.83 10.52 -5.01
C ASP A 13 8.68 10.28 -3.50
N GLN A 14 9.05 11.25 -2.67
CA GLN A 14 8.93 11.14 -1.22
C GLN A 14 7.48 10.92 -0.77
N ARG A 15 6.51 11.64 -1.36
CA ARG A 15 5.09 11.46 -1.06
C ARG A 15 4.57 10.08 -1.48
N LEU A 16 5.03 9.55 -2.61
CA LEU A 16 4.65 8.21 -3.05
C LEU A 16 5.21 7.14 -2.12
N ARG A 17 6.44 7.28 -1.63
CA ARG A 17 7.01 6.35 -0.63
C ARG A 17 6.20 6.36 0.66
N GLN A 18 5.87 7.54 1.18
CA GLN A 18 5.03 7.69 2.36
C GLN A 18 3.64 7.06 2.16
N LEU A 19 3.04 7.24 0.99
CA LEU A 19 1.75 6.63 0.66
C LEU A 19 1.87 5.09 0.60
N ALA A 20 2.93 4.57 -0.03
CA ALA A 20 3.14 3.13 -0.10
C ALA A 20 3.32 2.49 1.28
N ASP A 21 4.04 3.16 2.18
CA ASP A 21 4.20 2.74 3.57
C ASP A 21 2.88 2.80 4.33
N SER A 22 2.10 3.88 4.18
CA SER A 22 0.76 3.98 4.77
C SER A 22 -0.16 2.85 4.31
N VAL A 23 -0.19 2.56 3.01
CA VAL A 23 -1.00 1.44 2.45
C VAL A 23 -0.51 0.10 3.01
N ARG A 24 0.80 -0.09 3.16
CA ARG A 24 1.37 -1.32 3.74
C ARG A 24 0.94 -1.49 5.20
N THR A 25 1.06 -0.46 6.03
CA THR A 25 0.62 -0.50 7.43
C THR A 25 -0.89 -0.75 7.55
N THR A 26 -1.70 -0.16 6.66
CA THR A 26 -3.14 -0.47 6.61
C THR A 26 -3.41 -1.93 6.26
N ALA A 27 -2.66 -2.50 5.31
CA ALA A 27 -2.77 -3.91 4.95
C ALA A 27 -2.37 -4.83 6.13
N GLU A 28 -1.27 -4.53 6.83
CA GLU A 28 -0.83 -5.25 8.03
C GLU A 28 -1.90 -5.23 9.12
N SER A 29 -2.48 -4.05 9.42
CA SER A 29 -3.55 -3.91 10.42
C SER A 29 -4.83 -4.66 10.06
N LEU A 30 -5.20 -4.67 8.76
CA LEU A 30 -6.35 -5.43 8.29
C LEU A 30 -6.10 -6.94 8.41
N ASN A 31 -4.88 -7.41 8.15
CA ASN A 31 -4.51 -8.81 8.33
C ASN A 31 -4.66 -9.23 9.79
N THR A 32 -4.14 -8.45 10.74
CA THR A 32 -4.33 -8.73 12.18
C THR A 32 -5.80 -8.82 12.56
N THR A 33 -6.63 -7.89 12.07
CA THR A 33 -8.08 -7.91 12.33
C THR A 33 -8.74 -9.18 11.75
N LEU A 34 -8.28 -9.64 10.59
CA LEU A 34 -8.80 -10.86 9.97
C LEU A 34 -8.39 -12.12 10.73
N ASP A 35 -7.16 -12.16 11.26
CA ASP A 35 -6.70 -13.25 12.11
C ASP A 35 -7.56 -13.32 13.39
N GLU A 36 -7.82 -12.18 14.04
CA GLU A 36 -8.69 -12.10 15.22
C GLU A 36 -10.14 -12.50 14.91
N LEU A 37 -10.68 -12.07 13.76
CA LEU A 37 -12.01 -12.48 13.30
C LEU A 37 -12.07 -14.00 13.11
N HIS A 38 -11.04 -14.57 12.46
CA HIS A 38 -10.97 -16.00 12.21
C HIS A 38 -10.88 -16.80 13.51
N GLU A 39 -10.06 -16.36 14.48
CA GLU A 39 -9.88 -17.05 15.76
C GLU A 39 -11.15 -17.01 16.62
N ASN A 40 -11.76 -15.83 16.74
CA ASN A 40 -12.79 -15.59 17.76
C ASN A 40 -14.23 -15.69 17.24
N TRP A 41 -14.48 -15.50 15.94
CA TRP A 41 -15.83 -15.39 15.38
C TRP A 41 -16.07 -16.48 14.35
N LYS A 42 -16.66 -17.59 14.80
CA LYS A 42 -17.00 -18.73 13.94
C LYS A 42 -18.39 -18.57 13.33
N GLY A 43 -18.57 -19.10 12.13
CA GLY A 43 -19.86 -19.15 11.43
C GLY A 43 -19.82 -18.47 10.07
N SER A 44 -20.82 -18.78 9.25
CA SER A 44 -20.86 -18.39 7.84
C SER A 44 -20.74 -16.88 7.62
N SER A 45 -21.40 -16.05 8.43
CA SER A 45 -21.34 -14.59 8.28
C SER A 45 -19.92 -14.03 8.44
N SER A 46 -19.15 -14.57 9.39
CA SER A 46 -17.76 -14.17 9.61
C SER A 46 -16.85 -14.65 8.48
N GLU A 47 -17.09 -15.87 7.96
CA GLU A 47 -16.36 -16.41 6.80
C GLU A 47 -16.59 -15.57 5.53
N TRP A 48 -17.83 -15.14 5.27
CA TRP A 48 -18.14 -14.24 4.15
C TRP A 48 -17.47 -12.87 4.30
N MET A 49 -17.45 -12.32 5.51
CA MET A 49 -16.74 -11.07 5.79
C MET A 49 -15.24 -11.22 5.56
N ALA A 50 -14.66 -12.34 6.01
CA ALA A 50 -13.24 -12.64 5.85
C ALA A 50 -12.86 -12.78 4.36
N ASP A 51 -13.66 -13.49 3.55
CA ASP A 51 -13.41 -13.60 2.10
C ASP A 51 -13.41 -12.23 1.41
N ALA A 52 -14.40 -11.39 1.70
CA ALA A 52 -14.47 -10.05 1.13
C ALA A 52 -13.26 -9.18 1.52
N ALA A 53 -12.87 -9.22 2.79
CA ALA A 53 -11.73 -8.47 3.30
C ALA A 53 -10.38 -8.97 2.75
N LEU A 54 -10.21 -10.29 2.57
CA LEU A 54 -9.01 -10.87 1.96
C LEU A 54 -8.81 -10.40 0.51
N ARG A 55 -9.88 -10.26 -0.27
CA ARG A 55 -9.81 -9.71 -1.63
C ARG A 55 -9.33 -8.26 -1.64
N TYR A 56 -9.82 -7.46 -0.69
CA TYR A 56 -9.38 -6.08 -0.54
C TYR A 56 -7.92 -5.99 -0.07
N LEU A 57 -7.51 -6.87 0.85
CA LEU A 57 -6.13 -6.98 1.31
C LEU A 57 -5.15 -7.33 0.18
N ASP A 58 -5.51 -8.28 -0.69
CA ASP A 58 -4.72 -8.61 -1.89
C ASP A 58 -4.60 -7.40 -2.84
N TRP A 59 -5.71 -6.70 -3.07
CA TRP A 59 -5.70 -5.48 -3.87
C TRP A 59 -4.79 -4.39 -3.27
N LEU A 60 -4.89 -4.11 -1.97
CA LEU A 60 -4.03 -3.15 -1.27
C LEU A 60 -2.56 -3.50 -1.42
N SER A 61 -2.22 -4.78 -1.25
CA SER A 61 -0.84 -5.28 -1.37
C SER A 61 -0.29 -5.10 -2.79
N LYS A 62 -1.11 -5.33 -3.82
CA LYS A 62 -0.77 -5.06 -5.22
C LYS A 62 -0.61 -3.56 -5.48
N HIS A 63 -1.48 -2.74 -4.91
CA HIS A 63 -1.48 -1.30 -5.12
C HIS A 63 -0.27 -0.62 -4.46
N SER A 64 0.10 -0.99 -3.23
CA SER A 64 1.34 -0.51 -2.57
C SER A 64 2.58 -0.75 -3.44
N ARG A 65 2.70 -1.95 -4.03
CA ARG A 65 3.81 -2.27 -4.95
C ARG A 65 3.81 -1.39 -6.20
N GLN A 66 2.64 -1.02 -6.74
CA GLN A 66 2.55 -0.11 -7.88
C GLN A 66 3.01 1.30 -7.50
N ILE A 67 2.59 1.80 -6.34
CA ILE A 67 3.02 3.11 -5.83
C ILE A 67 4.55 3.16 -5.70
N LEU A 68 5.17 2.12 -5.12
CA LEU A 68 6.64 2.03 -5.00
C LEU A 68 7.34 1.99 -6.36
N ARG A 69 6.75 1.32 -7.36
CA ARG A 69 7.31 1.30 -8.72
C ARG A 69 7.26 2.70 -9.34
N THR A 70 6.17 3.43 -9.17
CA THR A 70 6.05 4.82 -9.64
C THR A 70 7.11 5.71 -9.01
N ALA A 71 7.32 5.59 -7.69
CA ALA A 71 8.37 6.32 -6.97
C ALA A 71 9.76 6.04 -7.57
N ARG A 72 10.12 4.76 -7.79
CA ARG A 72 11.39 4.37 -8.43
C ARG A 72 11.56 4.92 -9.85
N VAL A 73 10.49 4.98 -10.63
CA VAL A 73 10.55 5.58 -11.99
C VAL A 73 10.86 7.07 -11.88
N ILE A 74 10.22 7.79 -10.96
CA ILE A 74 10.49 9.21 -10.73
C ILE A 74 11.94 9.42 -10.28
N GLU A 75 12.43 8.63 -9.33
CA GLU A 75 13.83 8.66 -8.88
C GLU A 75 14.80 8.47 -10.06
N SER A 76 14.53 7.50 -10.94
CA SER A 76 15.37 7.27 -12.12
C SER A 76 15.38 8.44 -13.12
N LEU A 77 14.27 9.17 -13.24
CA LEU A 77 14.15 10.34 -14.11
C LEU A 77 14.85 11.58 -13.54
N VAL A 78 14.97 11.66 -12.22
CA VAL A 78 15.68 12.76 -11.53
C VAL A 78 17.19 12.54 -11.55
N LEU A 79 17.64 11.28 -11.51
CA LEU A 79 19.06 10.90 -11.48
C LEU A 79 19.70 10.73 -12.87
N ALA A 80 18.90 10.70 -13.94
CA ALA A 80 19.35 10.63 -15.34
C ALA A 80 19.73 12.01 -15.89
#